data_AF-A0A252F5F7-F1
#
_entry.id   AF-A0A252F5F7-F1
#
_cell.length_a   1.000
_cell.length_b   1.000
_cell.length_c   1.000
_cell.angle_alpha   90.00
_cell.angle_beta   90.00
_cell.angle_gamma   90.00
#
_symmetry.space_group_name_H-M   'P 1'
#
loop_
_entity.id
_entity.type
_entity.pdbx_description
1 polymer ?
#
loop_
_entity_poly.entity_id
_entity_poly.type
_entity_poly.pdbx_seq_one_letter_code
_entity_poly.pdbx_strand_id
1 'polypeptide(L)'
;MVCDCCGKKRKLFESFAAVKYKQAQLNFCVDCNDLAYKVRDDANEQNNDSYEKHLKEWKKRAKEPSELFLAWQQEFLTPLEKSLKKEESK
;
A
#
# COMPACT_ATOMS: atom_id res chain seq x y z
N MET A 1 -0.29 -19.13 2.98
CA MET A 1 0.22 -17.77 2.70
C MET A 1 -0.71 -16.77 3.36
N VAL A 2 -0.18 -15.74 3.99
CA VAL A 2 -0.93 -14.71 4.74
C VAL A 2 -0.64 -13.35 4.11
N CYS A 3 -1.62 -12.46 4.10
CA CYS A 3 -1.45 -11.11 3.60
C CYS A 3 -0.68 -10.28 4.62
N ASP A 4 0.49 -9.77 4.24
CA ASP A 4 1.36 -8.96 5.10
C ASP A 4 0.73 -7.62 5.52
N CYS A 5 -0.32 -7.16 4.81
CA CYS A 5 -1.05 -5.95 5.18
C CYS A 5 -2.19 -6.22 6.18
N CYS A 6 -3.02 -7.24 5.95
CA CYS A 6 -4.30 -7.39 6.66
C CYS A 6 -4.51 -8.73 7.37
N GLY A 7 -3.51 -9.62 7.40
CA GLY A 7 -3.60 -10.93 8.05
C GLY A 7 -4.49 -11.95 7.31
N LYS A 8 -5.09 -11.59 6.17
CA LYS A 8 -5.95 -12.52 5.40
C LYS A 8 -5.16 -13.75 4.96
N LYS A 9 -5.63 -14.93 5.36
CA LYS A 9 -5.10 -16.22 4.88
C LYS A 9 -5.58 -16.48 3.44
N ARG A 10 -4.66 -16.80 2.55
CA ARG A 10 -4.94 -17.17 1.15
C ARG A 10 -5.81 -18.41 1.08
N LYS A 11 -6.94 -18.32 0.39
CA LYS A 11 -7.82 -19.47 0.11
C LYS A 11 -7.35 -20.26 -1.12
N LEU A 12 -7.90 -21.47 -1.33
CA LEU A 12 -7.69 -22.20 -2.58
C LEU A 12 -8.18 -21.35 -3.76
N PHE A 13 -7.38 -21.28 -4.83
CA PHE A 13 -7.61 -20.49 -6.05
C PHE A 13 -7.53 -18.96 -5.89
N GLU A 14 -7.18 -18.44 -4.71
CA GLU A 14 -6.97 -17.01 -4.52
C GLU A 14 -5.53 -16.61 -4.89
N SER A 15 -5.40 -15.62 -5.77
CA SER A 15 -4.11 -15.05 -6.16
C SER A 15 -3.61 -14.03 -5.14
N PHE A 16 -2.32 -14.09 -4.84
CA PHE A 16 -1.62 -13.11 -4.01
C PHE A 16 -0.50 -12.49 -4.83
N ALA A 17 -0.33 -11.18 -4.71
CA ALA A 17 0.78 -10.45 -5.31
C ALA A 17 2.02 -10.60 -4.43
N ALA A 18 3.16 -10.89 -5.04
CA ALA A 18 4.46 -10.93 -4.37
C ALA A 18 5.20 -9.63 -4.64
N VAL A 19 5.58 -8.92 -3.57
CA VAL A 19 6.35 -7.68 -3.65
C VAL A 19 7.71 -7.93 -3.01
N LYS A 20 8.78 -7.79 -3.80
CA LYS A 20 10.14 -7.89 -3.27
C LYS A 20 10.48 -6.64 -2.49
N TYR A 21 11.01 -6.82 -1.28
CA TYR A 21 11.48 -5.73 -0.44
C TYR A 21 12.80 -6.12 0.22
N LYS A 22 13.88 -5.45 -0.21
CA LYS A 22 15.26 -5.77 0.20
C LYS A 22 15.57 -7.25 -0.05
N GLN A 23 15.87 -8.02 0.99
CA GLN A 23 16.18 -9.45 0.93
C GLN A 23 14.95 -10.34 1.24
N ALA A 24 13.77 -9.74 1.44
CA ALA A 24 12.54 -10.43 1.79
C ALA A 24 11.45 -10.24 0.73
N GLN A 25 10.36 -10.98 0.88
CA GLN A 25 9.18 -10.90 0.02
C GLN A 25 7.94 -10.69 0.87
N LEU A 26 7.17 -9.66 0.52
CA LEU A 26 5.84 -9.39 1.03
C LEU A 26 4.80 -10.07 0.13
N ASN A 27 3.70 -10.51 0.72
CA ASN A 27 2.58 -11.12 0.03
C ASN A 27 1.32 -10.32 0.31
N PHE A 28 0.64 -9.85 -0.73
CA PHE A 28 -0.59 -9.10 -0.61
C PHE A 28 -1.75 -9.86 -1.23
N CYS A 29 -2.88 -9.91 -0.53
CA CYS A 29 -4.14 -10.26 -1.17
C CYS A 29 -4.49 -9.20 -2.23
N VAL A 30 -5.31 -9.57 -3.22
CA VAL A 30 -5.71 -8.70 -4.34
C VAL A 30 -6.14 -7.31 -3.86
N ASP A 31 -7.07 -7.24 -2.92
CA ASP A 31 -7.58 -5.97 -2.40
C ASP A 31 -6.49 -5.06 -1.76
N CYS A 32 -5.51 -5.64 -1.06
CA CYS A 32 -4.42 -4.86 -0.45
C CYS A 32 -3.43 -4.36 -1.50
N ASN A 33 -3.18 -5.18 -2.52
CA ASN A 33 -2.34 -4.82 -3.64
C ASN A 33 -2.98 -3.71 -4.49
N ASP A 34 -4.29 -3.84 -4.74
CA ASP A 34 -5.05 -2.84 -5.50
C ASP A 34 -5.10 -1.49 -4.78
N LEU A 35 -5.24 -1.49 -3.45
CA LEU A 35 -5.14 -0.25 -2.67
C LEU A 35 -3.76 0.39 -2.76
N ALA A 36 -2.69 -0.40 -2.72
CA ALA A 36 -1.34 0.13 -2.89
C ALA A 36 -1.18 0.81 -4.26
N TYR A 37 -1.71 0.21 -5.33
CA TYR A 37 -1.69 0.81 -6.65
C TYR A 37 -2.53 2.08 -6.74
N LYS A 38 -3.75 2.08 -6.22
CA LYS A 38 -4.60 3.29 -6.20
C LYS A 38 -3.89 4.45 -5.51
N VAL A 39 -3.32 4.22 -4.33
CA VAL A 39 -2.58 5.27 -3.59
C VAL A 39 -1.38 5.79 -4.40
N ARG A 40 -0.64 4.92 -5.08
CA ARG A 40 0.45 5.36 -5.96
C ARG A 40 -0.06 6.16 -7.15
N ASP A 41 -1.11 5.68 -7.80
CA ASP A 41 -1.63 6.25 -9.03
C ASP A 41 -2.26 7.63 -8.74
N ASP A 42 -3.03 7.77 -7.65
CA ASP A 42 -3.55 9.06 -7.19
C ASP A 42 -2.41 10.07 -6.92
N ALA A 43 -1.31 9.62 -6.29
CA ALA A 43 -0.17 10.47 -6.02
C ALA A 43 0.56 10.90 -7.30
N ASN A 44 0.67 10.01 -8.28
CA ASN A 44 1.26 10.30 -9.60
C ASN A 44 0.38 11.25 -10.42
N GLU A 45 -0.94 11.13 -10.30
CA GLU A 45 -1.93 11.98 -10.94
C GLU A 45 -2.18 13.30 -10.18
N GLN A 46 -1.49 13.52 -9.05
CA GLN A 46 -1.66 14.68 -8.17
C GLN A 46 -3.10 14.86 -7.65
N ASN A 47 -3.83 13.75 -7.53
CA ASN A 47 -5.21 13.73 -7.03
C ASN A 47 -5.22 13.59 -5.50
N ASN A 48 -5.01 14.71 -4.79
CA ASN A 48 -4.91 14.75 -3.32
C ASN A 48 -6.14 14.13 -2.63
N ASP A 49 -7.35 14.46 -3.09
CA ASP A 49 -8.59 13.96 -2.47
C ASP A 49 -8.71 12.43 -2.56
N SER A 50 -8.39 11.86 -3.74
CA SER A 50 -8.42 10.41 -3.94
C SER A 50 -7.29 9.72 -3.17
N TYR A 51 -6.10 10.32 -3.17
CA TYR A 51 -4.95 9.84 -2.41
C TYR A 51 -5.29 9.72 -0.91
N GLU A 52 -5.82 10.78 -0.30
CA GLU A 52 -6.20 10.78 1.12
C GLU A 52 -7.29 9.75 1.42
N LYS A 53 -8.29 9.66 0.54
CA LYS A 53 -9.38 8.68 0.65
C LYS A 53 -8.85 7.25 0.63
N HIS A 54 -8.05 6.88 -0.37
CA HIS A 54 -7.52 5.53 -0.51
C HIS A 54 -6.47 5.21 0.57
N LEU A 55 -5.66 6.19 1.00
CA LEU A 55 -4.73 6.01 2.12
C LEU A 55 -5.48 5.74 3.42
N LYS A 56 -6.59 6.45 3.68
CA LYS A 56 -7.45 6.20 4.84
C LYS A 56 -8.11 4.82 4.78
N GLU A 57 -8.55 4.39 3.60
CA GLU A 57 -9.07 3.04 3.38
C GLU A 57 -7.99 1.97 3.66
N TRP A 58 -6.77 2.17 3.15
CA TRP A 58 -5.66 1.26 3.38
C TRP A 58 -5.33 1.13 4.87
N LYS A 59 -5.25 2.25 5.60
CA LYS A 59 -5.02 2.25 7.05
C LYS A 59 -6.10 1.47 7.81
N LYS A 60 -7.38 1.62 7.44
CA LYS A 60 -8.48 0.84 8.04
C LYS A 60 -8.39 -0.65 7.73
N ARG A 61 -7.86 -1.00 6.56
CA ARG A 61 -7.72 -2.39 6.12
C ARG A 61 -6.53 -3.10 6.76
N ALA A 62 -5.47 -2.36 7.10
CA ALA A 62 -4.27 -2.87 7.73
C ALA A 62 -4.49 -3.27 9.20
N LYS A 63 -5.31 -4.30 9.44
CA LYS A 63 -5.73 -4.75 10.78
C LYS A 63 -4.64 -5.51 11.53
N GLU A 64 -3.85 -6.30 10.81
CA GLU A 64 -2.75 -7.11 11.36
C GLU A 64 -1.56 -6.98 10.39
N PRO A 65 -0.92 -5.80 10.35
CA PRO A 65 0.23 -5.56 9.48
C PRO A 65 1.46 -6.29 10.01
N SER A 66 2.25 -6.90 9.13
CA SER A 66 3.57 -7.41 9.48
C SER A 66 4.57 -6.26 9.65
N GLU A 67 5.61 -6.46 10.45
CA GLU A 67 6.67 -5.45 10.65
C GLU A 67 7.35 -5.10 9.32
N LEU A 68 7.53 -6.11 8.45
CA LEU A 68 8.10 -5.93 7.12
C LEU A 68 7.20 -5.04 6.24
N PHE A 69 5.87 -5.21 6.34
CA PHE A 69 4.92 -4.36 5.63
C PHE A 69 4.98 -2.92 6.13
N LEU A 70 5.08 -2.67 7.44
CA LEU A 70 5.16 -1.30 7.97
C LEU A 70 6.40 -0.57 7.46
N ALA A 71 7.55 -1.25 7.48
CA ALA A 71 8.80 -0.69 6.94
C ALA A 71 8.69 -0.40 5.44
N TRP A 72 8.15 -1.34 4.66
CA TRP A 72 7.92 -1.14 3.23
C TRP A 72 6.92 -0.02 2.95
N GLN A 73 5.81 0.05 3.69
CA GLN A 73 4.76 1.05 3.51
C GLN A 73 5.31 2.46 3.76
N GLN A 74 6.13 2.63 4.79
CA GLN A 74 6.79 3.91 5.05
C GLN A 74 7.70 4.33 3.89
N GLU A 75 8.55 3.43 3.40
CA GLU A 75 9.43 3.70 2.25
C GLU A 75 8.64 3.93 0.96
N PHE A 76 7.50 3.26 0.80
CA PHE A 76 6.58 3.41 -0.33
C PHE A 76 5.88 4.77 -0.35
N LEU A 77 5.38 5.24 0.80
CA LEU A 77 4.62 6.50 0.89
C LEU A 77 5.53 7.74 0.93
N THR A 78 6.72 7.66 1.51
CA THR A 78 7.63 8.81 1.67
C THR A 78 7.87 9.61 0.37
N PRO A 79 8.21 9.01 -0.78
CA PRO A 79 8.41 9.77 -2.02
C PRO A 79 7.09 10.37 -2.56
N LEU A 80 5.96 9.69 -2.36
CA LEU A 80 4.63 10.14 -2.83
C LEU A 80 4.16 11.37 -2.05
N GLU A 81 4.31 11.36 -0.73
CA GLU A 81 3.97 12.51 0.11
C GLU A 81 4.86 13.73 -0.19
N LYS A 82 6.11 13.49 -0.60
CA LYS A 82 7.01 14.57 -1.04
C LYS A 82 6.61 15.17 -2.38
N SER A 83 6.03 14.39 -3.31
CA SER A 83 5.57 14.92 -4.59
C SER A 83 4.30 15.75 -4.43
N LEU A 84 3.36 15.31 -3.58
CA LEU A 84 2.11 16.03 -3.34
C LEU A 84 2.32 17.39 -2.66
N LYS A 85 3.16 17.45 -1.61
CA LYS A 85 3.45 18.70 -0.87
C LYS A 85 4.15 19.79 -1.69
N LYS A 86 4.86 19.41 -2.76
CA LYS A 86 5.54 20.37 -3.63
C LYS A 86 4.57 21.17 -4.49
N GLU A 87 3.42 20.61 -4.85
CA GLU A 87 2.40 21.31 -5.63
C GLU A 87 1.57 22.26 -4.78
N GLU A 88 1.28 21.92 -3.51
CA GLU A 88 0.53 22.82 -2.60
C GLU A 88 1.28 24.14 -2.29
N SER A 89 2.58 24.19 -2.55
CA SER A 89 3.43 25.37 -2.29
C SER A 89 3.60 26.29 -3.51
N LYS A 90 2.89 26.04 -4.62
CA LYS A 90 3.04 26.74 -5.90
C LYS A 90 1.76 27.47 -6.30
#